data_AF-A0A7S2V1N7-F1
#
_entry.id   AF-A0A7S2V1N7-F1
#
_cell.length_a   1.000
_cell.length_b   1.000
_cell.length_c   1.000
_cell.angle_alpha   90.00
_cell.angle_beta   90.00
_cell.angle_gamma   90.00
#
_symmetry.space_group_name_H-M   'P 1'
#
loop_
_entity.id
_entity.type
_entity.pdbx_description
1 polymer ?
#
loop_
_entity_poly.entity_id
_entity_poly.type
_entity_poly.pdbx_seq_one_letter_code
_entity_poly.pdbx_strand_id
1 'polypeptide(L)'
;RVPLVEGDMIPTPRFQHGLVSRQCKNYMQEYREEDKYWMGLALVQAKKASNLGEVPVGAVLVDGAGRLVAEGFNQVETSCDASAHAEMNCMRAAAKALQNWRLLNCTLYCTLEPCVTCWG
;
A
#
# COMPACT_ATOMS: atom_id res chain seq x y z
N ARG A 1 23.83 5.94 -4.20
CA ARG A 1 23.32 6.98 -3.27
C ARG A 1 22.94 8.17 -4.13
N VAL A 2 21.70 8.21 -4.61
CA VAL A 2 21.18 9.28 -5.50
C VAL A 2 20.38 10.24 -4.62
N PRO A 3 20.58 11.56 -4.71
CA PRO A 3 19.86 12.51 -3.89
C PRO A 3 18.43 12.65 -4.45
N LEU A 4 17.42 12.51 -3.57
CA LEU A 4 16.05 12.87 -3.91
C LEU A 4 15.94 14.39 -3.83
N VAL A 5 15.68 15.02 -4.98
CA VAL A 5 15.29 16.43 -5.08
C VAL A 5 13.81 16.53 -4.69
N GLU A 6 13.46 17.53 -3.87
CA GLU A 6 12.07 17.90 -3.61
C GLU A 6 11.37 18.20 -4.94
N GLY A 7 10.36 17.40 -5.31
CA GLY A 7 9.47 17.73 -6.43
C GLY A 7 9.16 16.64 -7.45
N ASP A 8 9.60 15.39 -7.26
CA ASP A 8 9.30 14.31 -8.21
C ASP A 8 7.85 13.81 -8.05
N MET A 9 6.94 14.60 -8.60
CA MET A 9 5.58 14.21 -8.95
C MET A 9 5.64 13.01 -9.90
N ILE A 10 4.91 11.95 -9.55
CA ILE A 10 4.55 10.83 -10.43
C ILE A 10 4.08 11.42 -11.77
N PRO A 11 4.54 10.93 -12.93
CA PRO A 11 4.22 11.54 -14.21
C PRO A 11 2.72 11.42 -14.48
N THR A 12 1.99 12.53 -14.30
CA THR A 12 0.62 12.62 -14.78
C THR A 12 0.63 12.47 -16.30
N PRO A 13 -0.36 11.79 -16.91
CA PRO A 13 -0.41 11.63 -18.35
C PRO A 13 -0.39 13.02 -18.99
N ARG A 14 0.48 13.21 -19.99
CA ARG A 14 0.58 14.46 -20.75
C ARG A 14 -0.71 14.68 -21.55
N PHE A 15 -1.75 15.17 -20.90
CA PHE A 15 -2.95 15.63 -21.58
C PHE A 15 -2.63 16.97 -22.21
N GLN A 16 -2.67 17.03 -23.55
CA GLN A 16 -2.54 18.27 -24.29
C GLN A 16 -3.60 19.26 -23.79
N HIS A 17 -3.15 20.50 -23.55
CA HIS A 17 -3.96 21.57 -22.99
C HIS A 17 -5.19 21.82 -23.88
N GLY A 18 -6.39 21.61 -23.33
CA GLY A 18 -7.60 22.25 -23.88
C GLY A 18 -8.93 21.53 -23.74
N LEU A 19 -8.99 20.21 -23.53
CA LEU A 19 -10.28 19.47 -23.55
C LEU A 19 -10.32 18.34 -22.52
N VAL A 20 -10.13 18.68 -21.24
CA VAL A 20 -10.51 17.77 -20.15
C VAL A 20 -12.00 18.02 -19.90
N SER A 21 -12.86 17.16 -20.48
CA SER A 21 -14.32 17.24 -20.28
C SER A 21 -14.65 17.30 -18.78
N ARG A 22 -15.81 17.88 -18.40
CA ARG A 22 -16.29 17.81 -16.99
C ARG A 22 -16.24 16.36 -16.45
N GLN A 23 -16.40 15.38 -17.34
CA GLN A 23 -16.32 13.95 -17.05
C GLN A 23 -14.92 13.48 -16.64
N CYS A 24 -13.85 14.06 -17.19
CA CYS A 24 -12.48 13.76 -16.77
C CYS A 24 -12.08 14.48 -15.47
N LYS A 25 -12.66 15.66 -15.18
CA LYS A 25 -12.49 16.32 -13.87
C LYS A 25 -13.13 15.53 -12.73
N ASN A 26 -14.24 14.85 -12.99
CA ASN A 26 -14.88 13.92 -12.06
C ASN A 26 -14.08 12.61 -11.85
N TYR A 27 -13.11 12.31 -12.73
CA TYR A 27 -12.26 11.12 -12.63
C TYR A 27 -11.15 11.27 -11.56
N MET A 28 -10.89 12.50 -11.11
CA MET A 28 -10.10 12.78 -9.92
C MET A 28 -11.02 12.72 -8.68
N GLN A 29 -11.64 11.56 -8.45
CA GLN A 29 -12.50 11.36 -7.29
C GLN A 29 -11.73 11.70 -6.00
N GLU A 30 -12.36 12.47 -5.11
CA GLU A 30 -11.85 12.73 -3.76
C GLU A 30 -11.56 11.41 -3.06
N TYR A 31 -10.28 11.11 -2.79
CA TYR A 31 -9.91 10.04 -1.88
C TYR A 31 -10.62 10.27 -0.55
N ARG A 32 -11.27 9.23 0.00
CA ARG A 32 -11.92 9.35 1.30
C ARG A 32 -10.87 9.70 2.35
N GLU A 33 -11.21 10.57 3.30
CA GLU A 33 -10.28 10.91 4.40
C GLU A 33 -9.83 9.66 5.17
N GLU A 34 -10.71 8.66 5.24
CA GLU A 34 -10.39 7.33 5.77
C GLU A 34 -9.28 6.62 4.98
N ASP A 35 -9.30 6.67 3.65
CA ASP A 35 -8.26 6.06 2.80
C ASP A 35 -6.89 6.72 3.06
N LYS A 36 -6.88 8.05 3.27
CA LYS A 36 -5.66 8.79 3.63
C LYS A 36 -5.12 8.36 5.00
N TYR A 37 -6.01 8.16 5.98
CA TYR A 37 -5.64 7.69 7.31
C TYR A 37 -4.99 6.29 7.26
N TRP A 38 -5.62 5.33 6.58
CA TRP A 38 -5.09 3.98 6.45
C TRP A 38 -3.77 3.94 5.66
N MET A 39 -3.66 4.74 4.60
CA MET A 39 -2.39 4.92 3.89
C MET A 39 -1.29 5.51 4.79
N GLY A 40 -1.64 6.43 5.68
CA GLY A 40 -0.73 6.95 6.71
C GLY A 40 -0.14 5.84 7.59
N LEU A 41 -0.96 4.86 8.01
CA LEU A 41 -0.47 3.71 8.76
C LEU A 41 0.40 2.77 7.91
N ALA A 42 0.09 2.58 6.63
CA ALA A 42 0.94 1.82 5.72
C ALA A 42 2.33 2.48 5.55
N LEU A 43 2.39 3.81 5.48
CA LEU A 43 3.65 4.57 5.44
C LEU A 43 4.48 4.42 6.73
N VAL A 44 3.83 4.29 7.90
CA VAL A 44 4.52 3.95 9.15
C VAL A 44 5.18 2.57 9.05
N GLN A 45 4.52 1.58 8.42
CA GLN A 45 5.12 0.26 8.17
C GLN A 45 6.29 0.32 7.18
N ALA A 46 6.15 1.09 6.10
CA ALA A 46 7.25 1.32 5.15
C ALA A 46 8.47 1.95 5.84
N LYS A 47 8.26 2.84 6.82
CA LYS A 47 9.34 3.41 7.62
C LYS A 47 10.03 2.36 8.50
N LYS A 48 9.29 1.38 9.04
CA LYS A 48 9.88 0.24 9.78
C LYS A 48 10.80 -0.58 8.87
N ALA A 49 10.36 -0.93 7.65
CA ALA A 49 11.21 -1.60 6.65
C ALA A 49 12.48 -0.78 6.36
N SER A 50 12.32 0.51 6.06
CA SER A 50 13.47 1.40 5.80
C SER A 50 14.49 1.43 6.93
N ASN A 51 14.02 1.46 8.19
CA ASN A 51 14.91 1.48 9.36
C ASN A 51 15.70 0.16 9.53
N LEU A 52 15.21 -0.94 8.95
CA LEU A 52 15.88 -2.24 8.93
C LEU A 52 16.75 -2.45 7.69
N GLY A 53 16.85 -1.45 6.81
CA GLY A 53 17.61 -1.55 5.55
C GLY A 53 16.89 -2.32 4.43
N GLU A 54 15.60 -2.57 4.60
CA GLU A 54 14.74 -3.23 3.59
C GLU A 54 14.22 -2.22 2.55
N VAL A 55 13.67 -2.73 1.45
CA VAL A 55 12.88 -1.91 0.52
C VAL A 55 11.68 -1.30 1.28
N PRO A 56 11.46 0.03 1.24
CA PRO A 56 10.50 0.72 2.09
C PRO A 56 9.06 0.53 1.60
N VAL A 57 8.52 -0.68 1.76
CA VAL A 57 7.13 -1.03 1.45
C VAL A 57 6.41 -1.43 2.72
N GLY A 58 5.20 -0.89 2.89
CA GLY A 58 4.31 -1.17 4.00
C GLY A 58 2.90 -1.47 3.51
N ALA A 59 2.16 -2.26 4.29
CA ALA A 59 0.79 -2.61 4.04
C ALA A 59 -0.02 -2.69 5.34
N VAL A 60 -1.31 -2.35 5.26
CA VAL A 60 -2.28 -2.56 6.34
C VAL A 60 -3.57 -3.12 5.77
N LEU A 61 -4.25 -3.97 6.55
CA LEU A 61 -5.52 -4.59 6.16
C LEU A 61 -6.61 -4.19 7.14
N VAL A 62 -7.71 -3.70 6.60
CA VAL A 62 -8.85 -3.15 7.35
C VAL A 62 -10.09 -3.98 7.01
N ASP A 63 -10.90 -4.32 8.00
CA ASP A 63 -12.16 -5.03 7.76
C ASP A 63 -13.31 -4.09 7.36
N GLY A 64 -14.43 -4.65 6.92
CA GLY A 64 -15.61 -3.89 6.50
C GLY A 64 -16.31 -3.11 7.61
N ALA A 65 -15.88 -3.25 8.87
CA ALA A 65 -16.33 -2.43 9.99
C ALA A 65 -15.36 -1.26 10.27
N GLY A 66 -14.34 -1.06 9.43
CA GLY A 66 -13.35 0.01 9.58
C GLY A 66 -12.31 -0.28 10.68
N ARG A 67 -12.07 -1.56 11.02
CA ARG A 67 -11.10 -1.94 12.05
C ARG A 67 -9.83 -2.46 11.41
N LEU A 68 -8.69 -2.03 11.96
CA LEU A 68 -7.40 -2.58 11.59
C LEU A 68 -7.32 -4.06 12.01
N VAL A 69 -7.05 -4.94 11.04
CA VAL A 69 -6.90 -6.38 11.25
C VAL A 69 -5.43 -6.76 11.36
N ALA A 70 -4.60 -6.23 10.47
CA ALA A 70 -3.18 -6.54 10.42
C ALA A 70 -2.35 -5.43 9.76
N GLU A 71 -1.06 -5.48 10.05
CA GLU A 71 -0.03 -4.65 9.46
C GLU A 71 1.09 -5.55 8.93
N GLY A 72 1.80 -5.10 7.90
CA GLY A 72 2.96 -5.79 7.35
C GLY A 72 3.93 -4.81 6.70
N PHE A 73 5.20 -5.18 6.66
CA PHE A 73 6.24 -4.46 5.93
C PHE A 73 7.17 -5.45 5.23
N ASN A 74 7.97 -4.97 4.28
CA ASN A 74 8.92 -5.80 3.56
C ASN A 74 9.98 -6.38 4.51
N GLN A 75 10.19 -7.70 4.44
CA GLN A 75 11.16 -8.41 5.28
C GLN A 75 12.00 -9.41 4.48
N VAL A 76 12.12 -9.23 3.16
CA VAL A 76 12.78 -10.19 2.26
C VAL A 76 14.21 -10.49 2.71
N GLU A 77 14.99 -9.46 3.00
CA GLU A 77 16.41 -9.62 3.37
C GLU A 77 16.54 -10.18 4.79
N THR A 78 15.83 -9.58 5.75
CA THR A 78 15.91 -9.90 7.18
C THR A 78 15.36 -11.28 7.52
N SER A 79 14.35 -11.77 6.79
CA SER A 79 13.79 -13.10 6.97
C SER A 79 14.38 -14.16 6.03
N CYS A 80 15.22 -13.75 5.09
CA CYS A 80 15.73 -14.60 4.00
C CYS A 80 14.59 -15.36 3.27
N ASP A 81 13.43 -14.72 3.11
CA ASP A 81 12.25 -15.25 2.41
C ASP A 81 11.85 -14.32 1.27
N ALA A 82 12.07 -14.77 0.03
CA ALA A 82 11.73 -14.02 -1.17
C ALA A 82 10.23 -13.67 -1.28
N SER A 83 9.35 -14.34 -0.52
CA SER A 83 7.92 -14.07 -0.49
C SER A 83 7.49 -13.11 0.61
N ALA A 84 8.41 -12.66 1.48
CA ALA A 84 8.11 -11.80 2.64
C ALA A 84 7.90 -10.32 2.27
N HIS A 85 7.11 -10.08 1.22
CA HIS A 85 6.63 -8.76 0.84
C HIS A 85 5.64 -8.22 1.87
N ALA A 86 5.45 -6.89 1.91
CA ALA A 86 4.57 -6.24 2.87
C ALA A 86 3.14 -6.79 2.81
N GLU A 87 2.62 -6.99 1.60
CA GLU A 87 1.28 -7.52 1.31
C GLU A 87 1.13 -8.95 1.83
N MET A 88 2.11 -9.81 1.52
CA MET A 88 2.11 -11.21 1.96
C MET A 88 2.19 -11.32 3.47
N ASN A 89 3.07 -10.53 4.11
CA ASN A 89 3.20 -10.51 5.57
C ASN A 89 1.91 -10.01 6.23
N CYS A 90 1.31 -8.94 5.70
CA CYS A 90 0.05 -8.40 6.18
C CYS A 90 -1.10 -9.42 6.07
N MET A 91 -1.27 -10.06 4.90
CA MET A 91 -2.31 -11.07 4.67
C MET A 91 -2.11 -12.32 5.55
N ARG A 92 -0.87 -12.81 5.70
CA ARG A 92 -0.54 -13.93 6.60
C ARG A 92 -0.88 -13.59 8.05
N ALA A 93 -0.57 -12.38 8.50
CA ALA A 93 -0.93 -11.91 9.84
C ALA A 93 -2.45 -11.79 10.01
N ALA A 94 -3.15 -11.23 9.03
CA ALA A 94 -4.62 -11.12 9.03
C ALA A 94 -5.30 -12.49 9.09
N ALA A 95 -4.84 -13.44 8.28
CA ALA A 95 -5.42 -14.79 8.25
C ALA A 95 -5.24 -15.51 9.59
N LYS A 96 -4.09 -15.33 10.24
CA LYS A 96 -3.86 -15.83 11.60
C LYS A 96 -4.75 -15.13 12.63
N ALA A 97 -4.89 -13.80 12.57
CA ALA A 97 -5.72 -13.04 13.49
C ALA A 97 -7.21 -13.43 13.39
N LEU A 98 -7.70 -13.65 12.18
CA LEU A 98 -9.09 -14.05 11.91
C LEU A 98 -9.33 -15.56 11.99
N GLN A 99 -8.26 -16.36 12.17
CA GLN A 99 -8.29 -17.83 12.07
C GLN A 99 -8.99 -18.32 10.79
N ASN A 100 -8.79 -17.59 9.69
CA ASN A 100 -9.44 -17.83 8.42
C ASN A 100 -8.59 -17.30 7.27
N TRP A 101 -8.39 -18.12 6.24
CA TRP A 101 -7.63 -17.70 5.04
C TRP A 101 -8.46 -16.81 4.10
N ARG A 102 -9.80 -16.87 4.18
CA ARG A 102 -10.67 -16.00 3.38
C ARG A 102 -10.83 -14.65 4.05
N LEU A 103 -10.07 -13.67 3.59
CA LEU A 103 -10.12 -12.27 4.05
C LEU A 103 -11.25 -11.50 3.34
N LEU A 104 -12.48 -11.99 3.45
CA LEU A 104 -13.65 -11.37 2.81
C LEU A 104 -13.97 -10.01 3.45
N ASN A 105 -14.54 -9.12 2.65
CA ASN A 105 -14.94 -7.77 3.09
C ASN A 105 -13.79 -7.00 3.76
N CYS A 106 -12.56 -7.19 3.27
CA CYS A 106 -11.39 -6.47 3.74
C CYS A 106 -10.85 -5.55 2.65
N THR A 107 -10.18 -4.48 3.05
CA THR A 107 -9.44 -3.57 2.17
C THR A 107 -7.98 -3.59 2.58
N LEU A 108 -7.11 -3.87 1.60
CA LEU A 108 -5.66 -3.83 1.76
C LEU A 108 -5.14 -2.51 1.21
N TYR A 109 -4.41 -1.76 2.03
CA TYR A 109 -3.71 -0.54 1.64
C TYR A 109 -2.22 -0.83 1.54
N CYS A 110 -1.59 -0.51 0.40
CA CYS A 110 -0.17 -0.74 0.13
C CYS A 110 0.51 0.56 -0.30
N THR A 111 1.73 0.82 0.18
CA THR A 111 2.49 2.02 -0.21
C THR A 111 3.08 1.95 -1.62
N LEU A 112 3.08 0.76 -2.22
CA LEU A 112 3.52 0.50 -3.58
C LEU A 112 2.48 -0.37 -4.29
N GLU A 113 2.41 -0.27 -5.61
CA GLU A 113 1.62 -1.20 -6.42
C GLU A 113 2.06 -2.65 -6.15
N PRO A 114 1.13 -3.57 -5.84
CA PRO A 114 1.51 -4.95 -5.56
C PRO A 114 2.14 -5.64 -6.76
N CYS A 115 3.12 -6.52 -6.50
CA CYS A 115 3.73 -7.30 -7.57
C CYS A 115 2.80 -8.44 -8.04
N VAL A 116 3.14 -9.08 -9.16
CA VAL A 116 2.37 -10.21 -9.73
C VAL A 116 2.13 -11.35 -8.74
N THR A 117 3.07 -11.60 -7.82
CA THR A 117 2.93 -12.62 -6.77
C THR A 117 1.96 -12.19 -5.68
N CYS A 118 1.89 -10.90 -5.34
CA CYS A 118 1.01 -10.39 -4.29
C CYS A 118 -0.43 -10.13 -4.79
N TRP A 119 -0.59 -9.95 -6.11
CA TRP A 119 -1.91 -9.88 -6.76
C TRP A 119 -2.63 -11.23 -6.86
N GLY A 120 -1.87 -12.33 -6.88
CA GLY A 120 -2.40 -13.70 -6.99
C GLY A 120 -2.88 -14.25 -5.66
#